data_AF-A0A3D0S924-F1
#
_entry.id   AF-A0A3D0S924-F1
#
_cell.length_a   1.000
_cell.length_b   1.000
_cell.length_c   1.000
_cell.angle_alpha   90.00
_cell.angle_beta   90.00
_cell.angle_gamma   90.00
#
_symmetry.space_group_name_H-M   'P 1'
#
loop_
_entity.id
_entity.type
_entity.pdbx_description
1 polymer ?
#
loop_
_entity_poly.entity_id
_entity_poly.type
_entity_poly.pdbx_seq_one_letter_code
_entity_poly.pdbx_strand_id
1 'polypeptide(L)' 'MPWTTKIVAGERKRYDYPRWQFTNHSADIRELCCWALDLVGIPWRQSNTYVISVSTRAGVARLDELIGAKC' A
#
# COMPACT_ATOMS: atom_id res chain seq x y z
N MET A 1 -9.04 -9.61 7.54
CA MET A 1 -7.68 -9.10 7.23
C MET A 1 -6.80 -10.27 6.84
N PRO A 2 -6.20 -10.33 5.64
CA PRO A 2 -5.39 -11.47 5.25
C PRO A 2 -4.05 -11.42 5.99
N TRP A 3 -3.91 -12.25 7.02
CA TRP A 3 -2.66 -12.52 7.71
C TRP A 3 -2.03 -13.75 7.05
N THR A 4 -0.71 -13.75 6.86
CA THR A 4 0.02 -14.93 6.37
C THR A 4 1.19 -15.23 7.28
N THR A 5 1.36 -16.51 7.61
CA THR A 5 2.42 -16.97 8.50
C THR A 5 3.61 -17.38 7.65
N LYS A 6 4.77 -16.72 7.83
CA LYS A 6 6.02 -17.12 7.17
C LYS A 6 7.09 -17.37 8.23
N ILE A 7 7.74 -18.53 8.15
CA ILE A 7 8.85 -18.89 9.05
C ILE A 7 10.11 -18.25 8.47
N VAL A 8 10.81 -17.43 9.27
CA VAL A 8 12.12 -16.87 8.91
C VAL A 8 13.07 -17.23 10.05
N ALA A 9 14.16 -17.95 9.73
CA ALA A 9 15.18 -18.37 10.69
C ALA A 9 14.63 -19.14 11.93
N GLY A 10 13.63 -20.00 11.74
CA GLY A 10 13.04 -20.80 12.82
C GLY A 10 12.01 -20.07 13.70
N GLU A 11 11.85 -18.75 13.55
CA GLU A 11 10.88 -17.98 14.29
C GLU A 11 9.62 -17.68 13.46
N ARG A 12 8.44 -17.87 14.08
CA ARG A 12 7.13 -17.51 13.51
C ARG A 12 6.93 -15.99 13.63
N LYS A 13 7.41 -15.22 12.65
CA LYS A 13 7.09 -13.78 12.58
C LYS A 13 5.76 -13.56 11.87
N ARG A 14 4.78 -13.05 12.61
CA ARG A 14 3.54 -12.51 12.05
C ARG A 14 3.88 -11.17 11.38
N TYR A 15 3.92 -11.17 10.06
CA TYR A 15 4.02 -9.92 9.31
C TYR A 15 2.61 -9.39 9.08
N ASP A 16 2.27 -8.30 9.77
CA ASP A 16 1.20 -7.43 9.32
C ASP A 16 1.77 -6.66 8.11
N TYR A 17 1.23 -6.89 6.92
CA TYR A 17 1.47 -6.01 5.79
C TYR A 17 0.21 -5.17 5.61
N PRO A 18 0.05 -4.06 6.36
CA PRO A 18 -1.05 -3.15 6.13
C PRO A 18 -0.88 -2.59 4.72
N ARG A 19 -1.70 -3.08 3.79
CA ARG A 19 -1.78 -2.49 2.45
C ARG A 19 -2.34 -1.07 2.60
N TRP A 20 -1.77 -0.14 1.86
CA TRP A 20 -2.37 1.17 1.70
C TRP A 20 -3.47 1.07 0.65
N GLN A 21 -4.63 1.65 0.95
CA GLN A 21 -5.79 1.71 0.07
C GLN A 21 -6.29 3.14 0.04
N PHE A 22 -6.47 3.66 -1.17
CA PHE A 22 -7.13 4.92 -1.42
C PHE A 22 -8.42 4.64 -2.20
N THR A 23 -9.55 5.11 -1.66
CA THR A 23 -10.87 4.94 -2.26
C THR A 23 -11.50 6.30 -2.50
N ASN A 24 -11.85 6.60 -3.75
CA ASN A 24 -12.53 7.85 -4.11
C ASN A 24 -13.39 7.68 -5.36
N HIS A 25 -14.52 8.40 -5.42
CA HIS A 25 -15.43 8.34 -6.57
C HIS A 25 -15.01 9.24 -7.74
N SER A 26 -14.31 10.35 -7.49
CA SER A 26 -13.80 11.25 -8.54
C SER A 26 -12.64 10.60 -9.29
N ALA A 27 -12.68 10.64 -10.62
CA ALA A 27 -11.61 10.13 -11.48
C ALA A 27 -10.36 10.99 -11.35
N ASP A 28 -10.53 12.30 -11.40
CA ASP A 28 -9.45 13.27 -11.34
C ASP A 28 -8.64 13.14 -10.02
N ILE A 29 -9.33 12.95 -8.89
CA ILE A 29 -8.66 12.75 -7.60
C ILE A 29 -7.87 11.44 -7.57
N ARG A 30 -8.40 10.36 -8.18
CA ARG A 30 -7.67 9.09 -8.29
C ARG A 30 -6.44 9.24 -9.17
N GLU A 31 -6.54 9.96 -10.28
CA GLU A 31 -5.40 10.23 -11.17
C GLU A 31 -4.33 11.05 -10.47
N LEU A 32 -4.71 12.08 -9.70
CA LEU A 32 -3.77 12.83 -8.87
C LEU A 32 -3.06 11.95 -7.83
N CYS A 33 -3.78 11.03 -7.21
CA CYS A 33 -3.18 10.07 -6.27
C CYS A 33 -2.19 9.14 -6.98
N CYS A 34 -2.54 8.60 -8.14
CA CYS A 34 -1.67 7.76 -8.96
C CYS A 34 -0.41 8.52 -9.40
N TRP A 35 -0.58 9.74 -9.92
CA TRP A 35 0.53 10.61 -10.30
C TRP A 35 1.49 10.87 -9.15
N ALA A 36 0.97 11.13 -7.95
CA ALA A 36 1.80 11.32 -6.76
C ALA A 36 2.57 10.04 -6.38
N LEU A 37 1.94 8.87 -6.47
CA LEU A 37 2.59 7.57 -6.22
C LEU A 37 3.69 7.28 -7.25
N ASP A 38 3.45 7.57 -8.52
CA ASP A 38 4.45 7.43 -9.59
C ASP A 38 5.64 8.38 -9.39
N LEU A 39 5.39 9.62 -8.95
CA LEU A 39 6.44 10.61 -8.67
C LEU A 39 7.41 10.12 -7.58
N VAL A 40 6.91 9.40 -6.58
CA VAL A 40 7.73 8.83 -5.50
C VAL A 40 8.17 7.39 -5.78
N GLY A 41 7.91 6.87 -6.99
CA GLY A 41 8.35 5.54 -7.44
C GLY A 41 7.65 4.37 -6.74
N ILE A 42 6.42 4.56 -6.25
CA ILE A 42 5.69 3.54 -5.51
C ILE A 42 4.74 2.81 -6.46
N PRO A 43 4.94 1.49 -6.68
CA PRO A 43 4.07 0.73 -7.54
C PRO A 43 2.68 0.55 -6.90
N TRP A 44 1.65 0.94 -7.64
CA TRP A 44 0.26 0.89 -7.24
C TRP A 44 -0.57 0.06 -8.21
N ARG A 45 -1.76 -0.37 -7.76
CA ARG A 45 -2.72 -1.12 -8.58
C ARG A 45 -4.13 -0.65 -8.34
N GLN A 46 -4.85 -0.34 -9.41
CA GLN A 46 -6.29 -0.14 -9.34
C GLN A 46 -7.00 -1.50 -9.15
N SER A 47 -7.64 -1.69 -8.00
CA SER A 47 -8.27 -2.96 -7.63
C SER A 47 -9.75 -3.02 -8.04
N ASN A 48 -10.39 -1.86 -8.18
CA ASN A 48 -11.72 -1.66 -8.74
C ASN A 48 -11.77 -0.23 -9.29
N THR A 49 -12.83 0.16 -10.00
CA THR A 49 -13.08 1.50 -10.51
C THR A 49 -12.65 2.55 -9.49
N TYR A 50 -13.13 2.48 -8.25
CA TYR A 50 -12.92 3.54 -7.24
C TYR A 50 -11.70 3.37 -6.32
N VAL A 51 -10.89 2.32 -6.51
CA VAL A 51 -9.93 1.88 -5.48
C VAL A 51 -8.53 1.72 -6.05
N ILE A 52 -7.57 2.45 -5.49
CA ILE A 52 -6.13 2.32 -5.72
C ILE A 52 -5.51 1.64 -4.49
N SER A 53 -4.68 0.62 -4.71
CA SER A 53 -4.05 -0.17 -3.65
C SER A 53 -2.53 -0.23 -3.84
N VAL A 54 -1.79 -0.10 -2.75
CA VAL A 54 -0.35 -0.35 -2.67
C VAL A 54 -0.13 -1.54 -1.74
N SER A 55 0.31 -2.65 -2.34
CA SER A 55 0.44 -3.95 -1.65
C SER A 55 1.88 -4.44 -1.60
N THR A 56 2.81 -3.74 -2.24
CA THR A 56 4.22 -4.13 -2.25
C THR A 56 4.87 -3.73 -0.93
N ARG A 57 5.70 -4.60 -0.35
CA ARG A 57 6.39 -4.31 0.91
C ARG A 57 7.22 -3.02 0.84
N ALA A 58 7.93 -2.83 -0.27
CA ALA A 58 8.72 -1.62 -0.50
C ALA A 58 7.83 -0.37 -0.61
N GLY A 59 6.71 -0.46 -1.32
CA GLY A 59 5.76 0.65 -1.46
C GLY A 59 5.07 1.02 -0.14
N VAL A 60 4.69 0.03 0.66
CA VAL A 60 4.12 0.25 2.00
C VAL A 60 5.12 0.92 2.92
N ALA A 61 6.35 0.40 3.01
CA ALA A 61 7.40 1.02 3.82
C ALA A 61 7.69 2.46 3.38
N ARG A 62 7.74 2.71 2.07
CA ARG A 62 7.97 4.05 1.52
C ARG A 62 6.82 5.01 1.84
N LEU A 63 5.57 4.55 1.78
CA LEU A 63 4.42 5.35 2.21
C LEU A 63 4.44 5.63 3.71
N ASP A 64 4.79 4.63 4.53
CA ASP A 64 4.91 4.81 5.98
C ASP A 64 6.01 5.83 6.34
N GLU A 65 7.11 5.90 5.58
CA GLU A 65 8.14 6.95 5.75
C GLU A 65 7.62 8.35 5.35
N LEU A 66 6.84 8.44 4.27
CA LEU A 66 6.40 9.73 3.71
C LEU A 66 5.21 10.33 4.47
N ILE A 67 4.26 9.49 4.88
CA ILE A 67 3.01 9.90 5.53
C ILE A 67 3.10 9.77 7.05
N GLY A 68 4.02 8.93 7.55
CA GLY A 68 4.11 8.51 8.94
C GLY A 68 3.49 7.14 9.14
N ALA A 69 4.08 6.36 10.07
CA ALA A 69 3.55 5.06 10.45
C ALA A 69 2.10 5.20 10.90
N LYS A 70 1.22 4.32 10.41
CA LYS A 70 -0.18 4.26 10.82
C LYS A 70 -0.25 4.06 12.34
N CYS A 71 -0.64 5.10 13.07
CA CYS A 71 -0.85 5.06 14.52
C CYS A 71 -1.95 4.07 14.90
#